data_AF-A0A9E0M5T5-F1
#
_entry.id   AF-A0A9E0M5T5-F1
#
_cell.length_a   1.000
_cell.length_b   1.000
_cell.length_c   1.000
_cell.angle_alpha   90.00
_cell.angle_beta   90.00
_cell.angle_gamma   90.00
#
_symmetry.space_group_name_H-M   'P 1'
#
loop_
_entity.id
_entity.type
_entity.pdbx_description
1 polymer ?
#
loop_
_entity_poly.entity_id
_entity_poly.type
_entity_poly.pdbx_seq_one_letter_code
_entity_poly.pdbx_strand_id
1 'polypeptide(L)'
;MDTQPIVFGHTDGSEEIARAELYGLLAQLWLAPPDEALLQQFRVAVTEAPQSGGWLEAPWHELVAALRKTTAQEAAAEFAALFQGVGKPEVFAHASYHLTGFMNEKPLATLRSDLAAL
;
A
#
# COMPACT_ATOMS: atom_id res chain seq x y z
N MET A 1 -1.11 -43.65 19.03
CA MET A 1 -1.48 -42.25 19.25
C MET A 1 -1.42 -41.59 17.89
N ASP A 2 -2.58 -41.39 17.26
CA ASP A 2 -2.67 -40.70 15.97
C ASP A 2 -2.40 -39.22 16.17
N THR A 3 -1.32 -38.73 15.57
CA THR A 3 -1.05 -37.30 15.43
C THR A 3 -1.63 -36.82 14.11
N GLN A 4 -2.77 -36.15 14.16
CA GLN A 4 -3.25 -35.36 13.02
C GLN A 4 -2.55 -33.99 13.00
N PRO A 5 -2.20 -33.47 11.81
CA PRO A 5 -1.60 -32.14 11.70
C PRO A 5 -2.61 -31.05 12.07
N ILE A 6 -2.11 -30.01 12.73
CA ILE A 6 -2.85 -28.75 12.92
C ILE A 6 -2.96 -28.10 11.54
N VAL A 7 -4.16 -28.18 10.95
CA VAL A 7 -4.50 -27.44 9.74
C VAL A 7 -4.80 -26.00 10.18
N PHE A 8 -3.91 -25.08 9.85
CA PHE A 8 -4.25 -23.65 9.90
C PHE A 8 -5.28 -23.38 8.81
N GLY A 9 -6.28 -22.56 9.16
CA GLY A 9 -7.58 -22.42 8.53
C GLY A 9 -7.62 -22.46 7.00
N HIS A 10 -8.74 -22.94 6.47
CA HIS A 10 -9.15 -22.58 5.12
C HIS A 10 -9.15 -21.06 5.03
N THR A 11 -8.18 -20.50 4.32
CA THR A 11 -8.29 -19.14 3.80
C THR A 11 -9.45 -19.20 2.82
N ASP A 12 -10.62 -18.73 3.25
CA ASP A 12 -11.68 -18.48 2.29
C ASP A 12 -11.11 -17.54 1.24
N GLY A 13 -11.35 -17.81 -0.04
CA GLY A 13 -10.76 -17.02 -1.14
C GLY A 13 -11.07 -15.52 -1.01
N SER A 14 -12.12 -15.18 -0.27
CA SER A 14 -12.49 -13.82 0.11
C SER A 14 -11.38 -13.07 0.88
N GLU A 15 -10.67 -13.72 1.80
CA GLU A 15 -9.61 -13.06 2.59
C GLU A 15 -8.37 -12.79 1.74
N GLU A 16 -7.95 -13.75 0.91
CA GLU A 16 -6.84 -13.57 -0.03
C GLU A 16 -7.14 -12.46 -1.04
N ILE A 17 -8.37 -12.40 -1.55
CA ILE A 17 -8.81 -11.32 -2.44
C ILE A 17 -8.77 -9.98 -1.71
N ALA A 18 -9.35 -9.88 -0.52
CA ALA A 18 -9.36 -8.63 0.26
C ALA A 18 -7.92 -8.13 0.55
N ARG A 19 -6.99 -9.06 0.81
CA ARG A 19 -5.58 -8.74 1.01
C ARG A 19 -4.91 -8.25 -0.26
N ALA A 20 -5.16 -8.90 -1.39
CA ALA A 20 -4.65 -8.50 -2.69
C ALA A 20 -5.17 -7.11 -3.10
N GLU A 21 -6.46 -6.84 -2.88
CA GLU A 21 -7.08 -5.53 -3.15
C GLU A 21 -6.45 -4.43 -2.30
N LEU A 22 -6.25 -4.67 -1.00
CA LEU A 22 -5.60 -3.70 -0.11
C LEU A 22 -4.14 -3.44 -0.52
N TYR A 23 -3.37 -4.48 -0.84
CA TYR A 23 -2.01 -4.31 -1.33
C TYR A 23 -1.94 -3.60 -2.67
N GLY A 24 -2.88 -3.87 -3.58
CA GLY A 24 -3.00 -3.17 -4.85
C GLY A 24 -3.24 -1.68 -4.65
N LEU A 25 -4.17 -1.33 -3.76
CA LEU A 25 -4.47 0.07 -3.42
C LEU A 25 -3.25 0.79 -2.83
N LEU A 26 -2.57 0.17 -1.85
CA LEU A 26 -1.37 0.73 -1.24
C LEU A 26 -0.25 0.89 -2.28
N ALA A 27 -0.04 -0.11 -3.13
CA ALA A 27 0.96 -0.03 -4.20
C ALA A 27 0.67 1.13 -5.16
N GLN A 28 -0.60 1.33 -5.55
CA GLN A 28 -0.99 2.44 -6.42
C GLN A 28 -0.68 3.80 -5.78
N LEU A 29 -1.04 4.00 -4.51
CA LEU A 29 -0.82 5.26 -3.79
C LEU A 29 0.67 5.58 -3.55
N TRP A 30 1.52 4.56 -3.42
CA TRP A 30 2.98 4.74 -3.28
C TRP A 30 3.69 4.93 -4.62
N LEU A 31 3.11 4.43 -5.72
CA LEU A 31 3.72 4.50 -7.05
C LEU A 31 3.44 5.85 -7.74
N ALA A 32 2.26 6.42 -7.54
CA ALA A 32 1.82 7.64 -8.20
C ALA A 32 0.82 8.42 -7.33
N PRO A 33 0.68 9.75 -7.53
CA PRO A 33 -0.39 10.50 -6.88
C PRO A 33 -1.77 9.97 -7.32
N PRO A 34 -2.77 9.95 -6.43
CA PRO A 34 -4.13 9.57 -6.79
C PRO A 34 -4.70 10.52 -7.85
N ASP A 35 -5.26 9.95 -8.91
CA ASP A 35 -5.95 10.69 -9.96
C ASP A 35 -7.43 10.96 -9.59
N GLU A 36 -8.12 11.72 -10.43
CA GLU A 36 -9.53 12.06 -10.18
C GLU A 36 -10.41 10.80 -10.07
N ALA A 37 -10.15 9.77 -10.87
CA ALA A 37 -10.94 8.54 -10.85
C ALA A 37 -10.81 7.82 -9.50
N LEU A 38 -9.59 7.69 -8.98
CA LEU A 38 -9.36 7.12 -7.65
C LEU A 38 -9.99 7.98 -6.55
N LEU A 39 -9.85 9.31 -6.62
CA LEU A 39 -10.45 10.21 -5.65
C LEU A 39 -11.99 10.11 -5.61
N GLN A 40 -12.64 9.91 -6.76
CA GLN A 40 -14.09 9.66 -6.83
C GLN A 40 -14.48 8.34 -6.16
N GLN A 41 -13.66 7.28 -6.27
CA GLN A 41 -13.88 6.03 -5.52
C GLN A 41 -13.81 6.29 -4.01
N PHE A 42 -12.86 7.09 -3.55
CA PHE A 42 -12.76 7.48 -2.13
C PHE A 42 -13.92 8.38 -1.63
N ARG A 43 -14.58 9.14 -2.51
CA ARG A 43 -15.80 9.88 -2.13
C ARG A 43 -16.89 8.94 -1.65
N VAL A 44 -17.03 7.77 -2.26
CA VAL A 44 -18.08 6.79 -1.92
C VAL A 44 -17.58 5.59 -1.09
N ALA A 45 -16.30 5.58 -0.71
CA ALA A 45 -15.72 4.50 0.09
C ALA A 45 -16.48 4.28 1.41
N VAL A 46 -16.81 3.03 1.69
CA VAL A 46 -17.45 2.61 2.94
C VAL A 46 -16.43 2.68 4.05
N THR A 47 -16.76 3.36 5.15
CA THR A 47 -15.92 3.45 6.34
C THR A 47 -16.37 2.49 7.43
N GLU A 48 -17.58 1.94 7.37
CA GLU A 48 -18.03 0.95 8.35
C GLU A 48 -17.14 -0.31 8.29
N ALA A 49 -16.49 -0.63 9.41
CA ALA A 49 -15.63 -1.80 9.48
C ALA A 49 -16.48 -3.09 9.58
N PRO A 50 -16.08 -4.19 8.92
CA PRO A 50 -16.76 -5.48 9.07
C PRO A 50 -16.78 -5.99 10.52
N GLN A 51 -15.78 -5.58 11.31
CA GLN A 51 -15.67 -5.87 12.73
C GLN A 51 -15.20 -4.60 13.45
N SER A 52 -15.97 -4.17 14.45
CA SER A 52 -15.61 -3.03 15.29
C SER A 52 -14.38 -3.34 16.16
N GLY A 53 -13.50 -2.35 16.31
CA GLY A 53 -12.24 -2.47 17.04
C GLY A 53 -11.10 -3.10 16.22
N GLY A 54 -11.28 -3.27 14.91
CA GLY A 54 -10.25 -3.80 14.03
C GLY A 54 -9.06 -2.83 13.89
N TRP A 55 -7.84 -3.37 13.80
CA TRP A 55 -6.61 -2.56 13.67
C TRP A 55 -6.60 -1.62 12.46
N LEU A 56 -7.33 -1.96 11.40
CA LEU A 56 -7.45 -1.15 10.19
C LEU A 56 -8.62 -0.17 10.20
N GLU A 57 -9.53 -0.25 11.18
CA GLU A 57 -10.74 0.59 11.21
C GLU A 57 -10.39 2.08 11.26
N ALA A 58 -9.61 2.50 12.25
CA ALA A 58 -9.23 3.91 12.39
C ALA A 58 -8.31 4.41 11.26
N PRO A 59 -7.23 3.70 10.86
CA PRO A 59 -6.40 4.13 9.73
C PRO A 59 -7.18 4.24 8.41
N TRP A 60 -8.14 3.35 8.17
CA TRP A 60 -9.00 3.43 6.98
C TRP A 60 -9.91 4.66 7.01
N HIS A 61 -10.52 4.98 8.15
CA HIS A 61 -11.30 6.21 8.32
C HIS A 61 -10.47 7.45 8.02
N GLU A 62 -9.24 7.51 8.56
CA GLU A 62 -8.33 8.63 8.37
C GLU A 62 -7.92 8.78 6.91
N LEU A 63 -7.55 7.69 6.23
CA LEU A 63 -7.20 7.70 4.82
C LEU A 63 -8.36 8.19 3.94
N VAL A 64 -9.57 7.63 4.17
CA VAL A 64 -10.78 8.03 3.42
C VAL A 64 -11.10 9.50 3.69
N ALA A 65 -11.02 9.95 4.94
CA ALA A 65 -11.29 11.34 5.31
C ALA A 65 -10.28 12.32 4.70
N ALA A 66 -9.01 11.94 4.61
CA ALA A 66 -7.96 12.73 3.97
C ALA A 66 -8.24 12.84 2.46
N LEU A 67 -8.38 11.72 1.76
CA LEU A 67 -8.58 11.71 0.31
C LEU A 67 -9.90 12.36 -0.11
N ARG A 68 -10.94 12.33 0.74
CA ARG A 68 -12.20 13.08 0.54
C ARG A 68 -12.04 14.60 0.52
N LYS A 69 -10.99 15.13 1.16
CA LYS A 69 -10.70 16.56 1.24
C LYS A 69 -9.64 17.01 0.23
N THR A 70 -8.97 16.06 -0.41
CA THR A 70 -7.90 16.31 -1.39
C THR A 70 -8.45 16.42 -2.80
N THR A 71 -7.85 17.29 -3.61
CA THR A 71 -8.00 17.36 -5.06
C THR A 71 -6.82 16.68 -5.78
N ALA A 72 -7.02 16.24 -7.02
CA ALA A 72 -5.94 15.61 -7.81
C ALA A 72 -4.72 16.53 -7.98
N GLN A 73 -4.93 17.85 -8.09
CA GLN A 73 -3.85 18.81 -8.18
C GLN A 73 -3.04 18.91 -6.89
N GLU A 74 -3.69 18.97 -5.73
CA GLU A 74 -3.01 18.99 -4.43
C GLU A 74 -2.23 17.70 -4.20
N ALA A 75 -2.84 16.55 -4.50
CA ALA A 75 -2.18 15.26 -4.38
C ALA A 75 -0.93 15.15 -5.27
N ALA A 76 -1.00 15.63 -6.51
CA ALA A 76 0.15 15.65 -7.42
C ALA A 76 1.28 16.55 -6.91
N ALA A 77 0.94 17.73 -6.38
CA ALA A 77 1.92 18.65 -5.80
C ALA A 77 2.60 18.06 -4.55
N GLU A 78 1.83 17.47 -3.65
CA GLU A 78 2.34 16.81 -2.44
C GLU A 78 3.22 15.61 -2.78
N PHE A 79 2.78 14.75 -3.71
CA PHE A 79 3.58 13.60 -4.16
C PHE A 79 4.91 14.02 -4.78
N ALA A 80 4.90 15.06 -5.61
CA ALA A 80 6.12 15.59 -6.22
C ALA A 80 7.09 16.13 -5.15
N ALA A 81 6.56 16.86 -4.16
CA ALA A 81 7.36 17.40 -3.05
C ALA A 81 7.98 16.29 -2.19
N LEU A 82 7.22 15.24 -1.87
CA LEU A 82 7.66 14.14 -1.01
C LEU A 82 8.65 13.20 -1.71
N PHE A 83 8.36 12.82 -2.96
CA PHE A 83 9.01 11.67 -3.61
C PHE A 83 9.87 12.03 -4.84
N GLN A 84 9.61 13.13 -5.53
CA GLN A 84 10.20 13.43 -6.86
C GLN A 84 11.14 14.64 -6.90
N GLY A 85 11.34 15.33 -5.77
CA GLY A 85 12.12 16.57 -5.70
C GLY A 85 13.51 16.48 -6.36
N VAL A 86 13.94 17.58 -6.99
CA VAL A 86 15.28 17.68 -7.62
C VAL A 86 16.34 17.66 -6.52
N GLY A 87 17.04 16.53 -6.38
CA GLY A 87 18.06 16.32 -5.36
C GLY A 87 17.68 15.22 -4.38
N LYS A 88 17.62 15.54 -3.09
CA LYS A 88 17.23 14.58 -2.05
C LYS A 88 15.72 14.69 -1.80
N PRO A 89 14.89 13.71 -2.21
CA PRO A 89 13.49 13.68 -1.83
C PRO A 89 13.38 13.58 -0.30
N GLU A 90 12.28 14.10 0.23
CA GLU A 90 11.97 13.98 1.67
C GLU A 90 11.83 12.50 2.06
N VAL A 91 11.20 11.72 1.18
CA VAL A 91 11.01 10.28 1.35
C VAL A 91 11.55 9.52 0.15
N PHE A 92 12.53 8.64 0.40
CA PHE A 92 12.98 7.67 -0.60
C PHE A 92 12.04 6.47 -0.61
N ALA A 93 11.19 6.34 -1.62
CA ALA A 93 10.31 5.19 -1.84
C ALA A 93 11.07 3.95 -2.38
N HIS A 94 12.27 3.67 -1.85
CA HIS A 94 13.13 2.58 -2.28
C HIS A 94 13.67 1.82 -1.07
N ALA A 95 13.28 0.55 -0.93
CA ALA A 95 13.75 -0.32 0.16
C ALA A 95 15.29 -0.42 0.21
N SER A 96 15.98 -0.42 -0.94
CA SER A 96 17.45 -0.49 -0.97
C SER A 96 18.10 0.68 -0.23
N TYR A 97 17.51 1.88 -0.31
CA TYR A 97 18.02 3.06 0.37
C TYR A 97 17.91 2.91 1.89
N HIS A 98 16.80 2.38 2.40
CA HIS A 98 16.61 2.17 3.84
C HIS A 98 17.46 1.01 4.39
N LEU A 99 17.75 0.01 3.56
CA LEU A 99 18.57 -1.14 3.95
C LEU A 99 20.08 -0.89 3.86
N THR A 100 20.52 -0.01 2.95
CA THR A 100 21.95 0.13 2.61
C THR A 100 22.46 1.57 2.61
N GLY A 101 21.58 2.56 2.61
CA GLY A 101 21.91 3.97 2.40
C GLY A 101 21.99 4.39 0.93
N PHE A 102 21.84 3.45 -0.02
CA PHE A 102 22.00 3.71 -1.45
C PHE A 102 20.85 3.15 -2.30
N MET A 103 20.50 3.87 -3.36
CA MET A 103 19.47 3.45 -4.31
C MET A 103 19.99 2.38 -5.28
N ASN A 104 19.12 1.44 -5.64
CA ASN A 104 19.38 0.40 -6.65
C ASN A 104 20.53 -0.57 -6.31
N GLU A 105 20.77 -0.78 -5.02
CA GLU A 105 21.81 -1.68 -4.52
C GLU A 105 21.41 -3.16 -4.50
N LYS A 106 22.30 -4.02 -3.98
CA LYS A 106 22.14 -5.48 -3.83
C LYS A 106 20.72 -5.95 -3.45
N PRO A 107 19.99 -5.34 -2.49
CA PRO A 107 18.62 -5.78 -2.19
C PRO A 107 17.67 -5.76 -3.40
N LEU A 108 17.81 -4.78 -4.30
CA LEU A 108 17.00 -4.71 -5.52
C LEU A 108 17.37 -5.83 -6.51
N ALA A 109 18.65 -6.17 -6.61
CA ALA A 109 19.11 -7.26 -7.48
C ALA A 109 18.57 -8.62 -7.01
N THR A 110 18.58 -8.86 -5.68
CA THR A 110 17.95 -10.03 -5.08
C THR A 110 16.46 -10.08 -5.40
N LEU A 111 15.71 -9.00 -5.11
CA LEU A 111 14.27 -8.94 -5.39
C LEU A 111 13.95 -9.22 -6.86
N ARG A 112 14.70 -8.65 -7.81
CA ARG A 112 14.50 -8.91 -9.24
C ARG A 112 14.76 -10.37 -9.63
N SER A 113 15.74 -11.00 -8.99
CA SER A 113 16.04 -12.42 -9.22
C SER A 113 14.92 -13.31 -8.70
N ASP A 114 14.40 -12.99 -7.51
CA ASP A 114 13.29 -13.72 -6.90
C ASP A 114 12.01 -13.57 -7.74
N LEU A 115 11.68 -12.37 -8.20
CA LEU A 115 10.52 -12.11 -9.06
C LEU A 115 10.62 -12.79 -10.43
N ALA A 116 11.83 -12.93 -11.00
CA ALA A 116 12.03 -13.62 -12.28
C ALA A 116 11.83 -15.14 -12.19
N ALA A 117 11.77 -15.70 -10.97
CA ALA A 117 11.56 -17.12 -10.71
C ALA A 117 10.10 -17.49 -10.39
N LEU A 118 9.20 -16.50 -10.30
CA LEU A 118 7.75 -16.67 -10.11
C LEU A 118 7.03 -16.84 -11.45
#